data_AF-A0A3B8V434-F1
#
_entry.id   AF-A0A3B8V434-F1
#
_cell.length_a   1.000
_cell.length_b   1.000
_cell.length_c   1.000
_cell.angle_alpha   90.00
_cell.angle_beta   90.00
_cell.angle_gamma   90.00
#
_symmetry.space_group_name_H-M   'P 1'
#
loop_
_entity.id
_entity.type
_entity.pdbx_description
1 polymer ?
#
loop_
_entity_poly.entity_id
_entity_poly.type
_entity_poly.pdbx_seq_one_letter_code
_entity_poly.pdbx_strand_id
1 'polypeptide(L)'
;PLDVPLVRNRIKIRSVNGWFKKSLDEDGTPSWDWFIDPEDGIGYIRLTSFNDDSFNDFLVAVDEMRATRDLRGLILDLRFNPGGLLDSAIRFSNLFVDDGEIVSCEDRDGITVWSRPATPQMA
;
A
#
# COMPACT_ATOMS: atom_id res chain seq x y z
N PRO A 1 15.79 42.71 -7.57
CA PRO A 1 15.16 41.51 -8.16
C PRO A 1 15.59 40.27 -7.38
N LEU A 2 14.66 39.48 -6.85
CA LEU A 2 14.96 38.24 -6.14
C LEU A 2 15.08 37.13 -7.20
N ASP A 3 16.28 36.61 -7.42
CA ASP A 3 16.52 35.51 -8.34
C ASP A 3 16.33 34.19 -7.59
N VAL A 4 15.23 33.48 -7.87
CA VAL A 4 14.90 32.21 -7.23
C VAL A 4 15.07 31.10 -8.27
N PRO A 5 16.11 30.24 -8.17
CA PRO A 5 16.30 29.16 -9.12
C PRO A 5 15.17 28.12 -8.96
N LEU A 6 14.30 28.02 -9.96
CA LEU A 6 13.27 27.00 -10.03
C LEU A 6 13.91 25.65 -10.39
N VAL A 7 14.10 24.78 -9.40
CA VAL A 7 14.58 23.40 -9.61
C VAL A 7 13.37 22.48 -9.77
N ARG A 8 13.35 21.67 -10.84
CA ARG A 8 12.35 20.60 -10.97
C ARG A 8 12.57 19.57 -9.88
N ASN A 9 11.52 19.28 -9.11
CA ASN A 9 11.51 18.21 -8.13
C ASN A 9 10.34 17.26 -8.40
N ARG A 10 10.44 16.01 -7.96
CA ARG A 10 9.34 15.04 -7.99
C ARG A 10 8.67 15.02 -6.62
N ILE A 11 7.38 15.30 -6.59
CA ILE A 11 6.59 15.17 -5.37
C ILE A 11 6.04 13.75 -5.32
N LYS A 12 6.53 12.94 -4.38
CA LYS A 12 5.99 11.59 -4.13
C LYS A 12 4.61 11.71 -3.48
N ILE A 13 3.58 11.19 -4.14
CA ILE A 13 2.23 11.08 -3.57
C ILE A 13 2.21 9.83 -2.70
N ARG A 14 2.17 10.01 -1.38
CA ARG A 14 2.10 8.91 -0.44
C ARG A 14 0.69 8.35 -0.37
N SER A 15 0.58 7.05 -0.54
CA SER A 15 -0.68 6.30 -0.57
C SER A 15 -0.88 5.41 0.66
N VAL A 16 0.18 5.13 1.41
CA VAL A 16 0.18 4.30 2.62
C VAL A 16 0.26 5.19 3.86
N ASN A 17 -0.73 5.08 4.74
CA ASN A 17 -0.82 5.82 5.98
C ASN A 17 -1.06 4.87 7.17
N GLY A 18 -0.55 5.22 8.35
CA GLY A 18 -0.83 4.50 9.59
C GLY A 18 -2.07 5.00 10.33
N TRP A 19 -2.25 4.52 11.56
CA TRP A 19 -3.39 4.86 12.42
C TRP A 19 -3.34 6.32 12.88
N PHE A 20 -2.19 6.75 13.42
CA PHE A 20 -2.00 8.12 13.91
C PHE A 20 -0.66 8.69 13.45
N LYS A 21 -0.64 9.96 12.99
CA LYS A 21 0.60 10.61 12.58
C LYS A 21 1.32 11.17 13.82
N LYS A 22 2.50 10.64 14.13
CA LYS A 22 3.31 11.07 15.28
C LYS A 22 4.03 12.38 15.03
N SER A 23 4.73 12.48 13.90
CA SER A 23 5.57 13.63 13.58
C SER A 23 5.79 13.76 12.08
N LEU A 24 6.47 14.84 11.69
CA LEU A 24 7.07 15.02 10.38
C LEU A 24 8.59 15.09 10.57
N ASP A 25 9.31 14.34 9.75
CA ASP A 25 10.77 14.43 9.66
C ASP A 25 11.19 15.70 8.92
N GLU A 26 12.48 16.03 8.93
CA GLU A 26 13.05 17.23 8.28
C GLU A 26 12.69 17.31 6.78
N ASP A 27 12.57 16.16 6.11
CA ASP A 27 12.18 16.05 4.70
C ASP A 27 10.65 16.04 4.48
N GLY A 28 9.86 16.25 5.53
CA GLY A 28 8.40 16.19 5.48
C GLY A 28 7.82 14.78 5.36
N THR A 29 8.62 13.75 5.66
CA THR A 29 8.15 12.36 5.76
C THR A 29 7.33 12.18 7.04
N PRO A 30 6.11 11.64 6.97
CA PRO A 30 5.32 11.36 8.18
C PRO A 30 5.84 10.12 8.90
N SER A 31 6.05 10.25 10.22
CA SER A 31 6.21 9.10 11.12
C SER A 31 4.84 8.67 11.64
N TRP A 32 4.55 7.38 11.57
CA TRP A 32 3.24 6.82 11.92
C TRP A 32 3.29 6.01 13.21
N ASP A 33 2.20 6.08 13.98
CA ASP A 33 1.77 4.97 14.81
C ASP A 33 0.98 4.00 13.94
N TRP A 34 1.49 2.78 13.85
CA TRP A 34 0.92 1.75 13.01
C TRP A 34 -0.15 0.93 13.72
N PHE A 35 -0.16 0.88 15.06
CA PHE A 35 -1.05 0.00 15.81
C PHE A 35 -2.32 0.72 16.23
N ILE A 36 -3.47 0.15 15.88
CA ILE A 36 -4.77 0.57 16.42
C ILE A 36 -5.02 -0.05 17.79
N ASP A 37 -4.58 -1.29 17.96
CA ASP A 37 -4.57 -2.00 19.25
C ASP A 37 -3.17 -2.59 19.51
N PRO A 38 -2.32 -1.88 20.26
CA PRO A 38 -0.97 -2.34 20.57
C PRO A 38 -0.92 -3.50 21.56
N GLU A 39 -1.91 -3.64 22.44
CA GLU A 39 -1.96 -4.73 23.42
C GLU A 39 -2.29 -6.04 22.71
N ASP A 40 -3.21 -5.97 21.75
CA ASP A 40 -3.60 -7.10 20.93
C ASP A 40 -2.80 -7.28 19.64
N GLY A 41 -1.75 -6.47 19.42
CA GLY A 41 -0.86 -6.60 18.25
C GLY A 41 -1.60 -6.43 16.91
N ILE A 42 -2.63 -5.58 16.87
CA ILE A 42 -3.41 -5.29 15.65
C ILE A 42 -2.83 -4.05 14.97
N GLY A 43 -2.13 -4.29 13.86
CA GLY A 43 -1.64 -3.27 12.96
C GLY A 43 -2.75 -2.68 12.09
N TYR A 44 -2.54 -1.46 11.64
CA TYR A 44 -3.47 -0.72 10.80
C TYR A 44 -2.72 0.00 9.70
N ILE A 45 -3.11 -0.28 8.45
CA ILE A 45 -2.64 0.45 7.28
C ILE A 45 -3.84 0.93 6.50
N ARG A 46 -3.87 2.23 6.20
CA ARG A 46 -4.81 2.82 5.25
C ARG A 46 -4.13 3.04 3.91
N LEU A 47 -4.65 2.39 2.87
CA LEU A 47 -4.19 2.55 1.50
C LEU A 47 -5.19 3.42 0.72
N THR A 48 -4.78 4.64 0.35
CA THR A 48 -5.65 5.62 -0.30
C THR A 48 -5.70 5.49 -1.82
N SER A 49 -4.71 4.86 -2.44
CA SER A 49 -4.68 4.54 -3.88
C SER A 49 -3.63 3.48 -4.20
N PHE A 50 -3.79 2.82 -5.34
CA PHE A 50 -2.80 1.87 -5.88
C PHE A 50 -1.88 2.57 -6.88
N ASN A 51 -0.77 3.14 -6.39
CA ASN A 51 0.27 3.73 -7.23
C ASN A 51 1.49 2.78 -7.33
N ASP A 52 2.50 3.18 -8.11
CA ASP A 52 3.71 2.38 -8.35
C ASP A 52 4.48 2.08 -7.06
N ASP A 53 4.55 3.06 -6.15
CA ASP A 53 5.31 2.97 -4.90
C ASP A 53 4.52 2.32 -3.76
N SER A 54 3.18 2.25 -3.85
CA SER A 54 2.25 1.81 -2.79
C SER A 54 2.68 0.49 -2.18
N PHE A 55 3.04 -0.48 -3.04
CA PHE A 55 3.36 -1.83 -2.58
C PHE A 55 4.68 -1.87 -1.79
N ASN A 56 5.70 -1.14 -2.23
CA ASN A 56 6.96 -1.09 -1.52
C ASN A 56 6.80 -0.32 -0.20
N ASP A 57 6.06 0.79 -0.21
CA ASP A 57 5.74 1.55 1.00
C ASP A 57 4.93 0.70 2.01
N PHE A 58 4.05 -0.18 1.52
CA PHE A 58 3.30 -1.12 2.36
C PHE A 58 4.22 -2.16 3.02
N LEU A 59 5.13 -2.77 2.25
CA LEU A 59 6.08 -3.75 2.80
C LEU A 59 6.95 -3.13 3.89
N VAL A 60 7.47 -1.92 3.65
CA VAL A 60 8.26 -1.18 4.67
C VAL A 60 7.43 -0.96 5.94
N ALA A 61 6.17 -0.54 5.82
CA ALA A 61 5.29 -0.35 6.97
C ALA A 61 5.05 -1.67 7.75
N VAL A 62 4.89 -2.79 7.05
CA VAL A 62 4.73 -4.11 7.68
C VAL A 62 6.00 -4.55 8.39
N ASP A 63 7.16 -4.33 7.80
CA ASP A 63 8.45 -4.66 8.42
C ASP A 63 8.72 -3.78 9.65
N GLU A 64 8.39 -2.49 9.60
CA GLU A 64 8.44 -1.59 10.77
C GLU A 64 7.53 -2.07 11.91
N MET A 65 6.31 -2.51 11.60
CA MET A 65 5.40 -3.09 12.59
C MET A 65 6.01 -4.34 13.24
N ARG A 66 6.50 -5.28 12.43
CA ARG A 66 7.11 -6.54 12.91
C ARG A 66 8.39 -6.31 13.71
N ALA A 67 9.17 -5.28 13.38
CA ALA A 67 10.39 -4.95 14.10
C ALA A 67 10.12 -4.34 15.48
N THR A 68 8.96 -3.70 15.67
CA THR A 68 8.63 -3.03 16.92
C THR A 68 7.89 -3.94 17.90
N ARG A 69 6.99 -4.80 17.41
CA ARG A 69 6.14 -5.68 18.23
C ARG A 69 5.70 -6.92 17.46
N ASP A 70 5.17 -7.90 18.18
CA ASP A 70 4.50 -9.05 17.57
C ASP A 70 3.21 -8.60 16.84
N LEU A 71 3.18 -8.78 15.51
CA LEU A 71 2.07 -8.39 14.65
C LEU A 71 1.13 -9.60 14.48
N ARG A 72 0.04 -9.61 15.24
CA ARG A 72 -0.93 -10.74 15.25
C ARG A 72 -2.04 -10.58 14.21
N GLY A 73 -2.32 -9.36 13.79
CA GLY A 73 -3.32 -9.07 12.79
C GLY A 73 -3.07 -7.73 12.10
N LEU A 74 -3.62 -7.58 10.90
CA LEU A 74 -3.51 -6.36 10.10
C LEU A 74 -4.87 -5.95 9.57
N ILE A 75 -5.27 -4.71 9.83
CA ILE A 75 -6.41 -4.07 9.15
C ILE A 75 -5.87 -3.29 7.96
N LEU A 76 -6.26 -3.71 6.76
CA LEU A 76 -6.04 -2.97 5.52
C LEU A 76 -7.29 -2.14 5.20
N ASP A 77 -7.24 -0.84 5.50
CA ASP A 77 -8.34 0.09 5.22
C ASP A 77 -8.26 0.63 3.79
N LEU A 78 -9.21 0.21 2.95
CA LEU A 78 -9.41 0.65 1.57
C LEU A 78 -10.53 1.68 1.40
N ARG A 79 -11.07 2.25 2.49
CA ARG A 79 -12.13 3.25 2.41
C ARG A 79 -11.63 4.50 1.66
N PHE A 80 -12.46 4.94 0.71
CA PHE A 80 -12.18 6.06 -0.19
C PHE A 80 -10.97 5.84 -1.11
N ASN A 81 -10.60 4.59 -1.38
CA ASN A 81 -9.61 4.23 -2.38
C ASN A 81 -10.29 4.08 -3.76
N PRO A 82 -10.05 4.98 -4.73
CA PRO A 82 -10.68 4.93 -6.05
C PRO A 82 -10.07 3.85 -6.98
N GLY A 83 -9.08 3.10 -6.50
CA GLY A 83 -8.31 2.15 -7.28
C GLY A 83 -6.93 2.72 -7.66
N GLY A 84 -6.53 2.46 -8.89
CA GLY A 84 -5.23 2.84 -9.43
C GLY A 84 -4.71 1.80 -10.40
N LEU A 85 -3.41 1.53 -10.34
CA LEU A 85 -2.75 0.57 -11.22
C LEU A 85 -3.18 -0.86 -10.89
N LEU A 86 -3.71 -1.57 -11.89
CA LEU A 86 -4.11 -2.96 -11.77
C LEU A 86 -2.95 -3.86 -11.32
N ASP A 87 -1.77 -3.68 -11.90
CA ASP A 87 -0.58 -4.46 -11.54
C ASP A 87 -0.18 -4.26 -10.08
N SER A 88 -0.34 -3.05 -9.54
CA SER A 88 -0.12 -2.77 -8.13
C SER A 88 -1.13 -3.54 -7.27
N ALA A 89 -2.42 -3.49 -7.61
CA ALA A 89 -3.46 -4.26 -6.90
C ALA A 89 -3.21 -5.77 -6.94
N ILE A 90 -2.79 -6.33 -8.07
CA ILE A 90 -2.43 -7.76 -8.20
C ILE A 90 -1.28 -8.12 -7.26
N ARG A 91 -0.23 -7.28 -7.16
CA ARG A 91 0.88 -7.51 -6.23
C ARG A 91 0.41 -7.56 -4.78
N PHE A 92 -0.48 -6.64 -4.37
CA PHE A 92 -1.08 -6.68 -3.03
C PHE A 92 -1.85 -7.97 -2.79
N SER A 93 -2.70 -8.39 -3.72
CA SER A 93 -3.48 -9.63 -3.58
C SER A 93 -2.59 -10.87 -3.44
N ASN A 94 -1.47 -10.92 -4.17
CA ASN A 94 -0.51 -12.02 -4.10
C ASN A 94 0.20 -12.16 -2.74
N LEU A 95 0.07 -11.18 -1.82
CA LEU A 95 0.56 -11.33 -0.44
C LEU A 95 -0.37 -12.18 0.44
N PHE A 96 -1.64 -12.33 0.04
CA PHE A 96 -2.68 -12.93 0.87
C PHE A 96 -3.35 -14.15 0.24
N VAL A 97 -3.20 -14.33 -1.07
CA VAL A 97 -3.87 -15.37 -1.85
C VAL A 97 -2.82 -16.34 -2.41
N ASP A 98 -2.88 -17.59 -1.95
CA ASP A 98 -1.91 -18.63 -2.28
C ASP A 98 -2.16 -19.30 -3.65
N ASP A 99 -3.42 -19.41 -4.07
CA ASP A 99 -3.79 -19.99 -5.36
C ASP A 99 -5.10 -19.41 -5.92
N GLY A 100 -5.44 -19.80 -7.15
CA GLY A 100 -6.67 -19.41 -7.82
C GLY A 100 -6.51 -18.24 -8.79
N GLU A 101 -7.63 -17.76 -9.34
CA GLU A 101 -7.67 -16.60 -10.22
C GLU A 101 -7.83 -15.31 -9.39
N ILE A 102 -6.95 -14.33 -9.60
CA ILE A 102 -7.04 -13.02 -8.93
C ILE A 102 -8.00 -12.11 -9.69
N VAL A 103 -7.84 -12.04 -11.00
CA VAL A 103 -8.65 -11.17 -11.86
C VAL A 103 -8.62 -11.64 -13.31
N SER A 104 -9.77 -11.58 -13.96
CA SER A 104 -9.94 -11.79 -15.40
C SER A 104 -10.68 -10.61 -16.04
N CYS A 105 -10.49 -10.45 -17.34
CA CYS A 105 -11.19 -9.46 -18.15
C CYS A 105 -11.96 -10.18 -19.24
N GLU A 106 -13.26 -9.96 -19.26
CA GLU A 106 -14.16 -10.40 -20.31
C GLU A 106 -14.54 -9.22 -21.19
N ASP A 107 -14.71 -9.49 -22.48
CA ASP A 107 -15.31 -8.53 -23.39
C ASP A 107 -16.84 -8.48 -23.23
N ARG A 108 -17.51 -7.69 -24.08
CA ARG A 108 -18.97 -7.55 -24.05
C ARG A 108 -19.71 -8.86 -24.35
N ASP A 109 -19.09 -9.75 -25.11
CA ASP A 109 -19.68 -11.01 -25.54
C ASP A 109 -19.42 -12.15 -24.54
N GLY A 110 -18.76 -11.83 -23.40
CA GLY A 110 -18.42 -12.78 -22.34
C GLY A 110 -17.19 -13.61 -22.64
N ILE A 111 -16.37 -13.20 -23.61
CA ILE A 111 -15.13 -13.90 -23.96
C ILE A 111 -14.01 -13.35 -23.08
N THR A 112 -13.37 -14.23 -22.31
CA THR A 112 -12.18 -13.88 -21.53
C THR A 112 -11.04 -13.47 -22.45
N VAL A 113 -10.66 -12.19 -22.40
CA VAL A 113 -9.55 -11.61 -23.16
C VAL A 113 -8.22 -11.93 -22.48
N TRP A 114 -8.19 -11.82 -21.15
CA TRP A 114 -7.02 -12.19 -20.35
C TRP A 114 -7.43 -12.56 -18.93
N SER A 115 -6.56 -13.33 -18.27
CA SER A 115 -6.67 -13.68 -16.86
C SER A 115 -5.30 -13.53 -16.17
N ARG A 116 -5.32 -13.29 -14.86
CA ARG A 116 -4.17 -13.22 -13.98
C ARG A 116 -4.40 -14.18 -12.82
N PRO A 117 -3.75 -15.37 -12.83
CA PRO A 117 -3.78 -16.25 -11.67
C PRO A 117 -2.94 -15.67 -10.53
N ALA A 118 -3.15 -16.20 -9.32
CA ALA A 118 -2.31 -15.92 -8.18
C ALA A 118 -0.88 -16.36 -8.49
N THR A 119 0.06 -15.46 -8.24
CA THR A 119 1.48 -15.74 -8.27
C THR A 119 2.04 -15.27 -6.94
N PRO A 120 1.89 -16.09 -5.88
CA PRO A 120 2.41 -15.72 -4.57
C PRO A 120 3.92 -15.49 -4.71
N GLN A 121 4.34 -14.25 -4.59
CA GLN A 121 5.74 -13.96 -4.37
C GLN A 121 5.98 -14.25 -2.89
N MET A 122 6.94 -15.12 -2.58
CA MET A 122 7.35 -15.39 -1.21
C MET A 122 7.55 -14.03 -0.49
N ALA A 123 6.69 -13.77 0.48
CA ALA A 123 6.81 -12.64 1.41
C ALA A 123 8.02 -12.84 2.34
#